data_AF-A0A1E3B909-F1
#
_entry.id   AF-A0A1E3B909-F1
#
_cell.length_a   1.000
_cell.length_b   1.000
_cell.length_c   1.000
_cell.angle_alpha   90.00
_cell.angle_beta   90.00
_cell.angle_gamma   90.00
#
_symmetry.space_group_name_H-M   'P 1'
#
loop_
_entity.id
_entity.type
_entity.pdbx_description
1 polymer ?
#
loop_
_entity_poly.entity_id
_entity_poly.type
_entity_poly.pdbx_seq_one_letter_code
_entity_poly.pdbx_strand_id
1 'polypeptide(L)' 'MAGIAEVIYQTIIRRNAIFLTSIFTGAFAFEIAFDSASNKIWDTINRGRQWKDIKPMYLNKADDEDEDDE' A
#
# COMPACT_ATOMS: atom_id res chain seq x y z
N MET A 1 24.13 -2.96 -30.90
CA MET A 1 23.22 -3.41 -29.85
C MET A 1 22.89 -2.21 -28.98
N ALA A 2 21.67 -1.69 -29.02
CA ALA A 2 21.29 -0.59 -28.12
C ALA A 2 21.16 -1.15 -26.70
N GLY A 3 21.82 -0.53 -25.73
CA GLY A 3 21.68 -0.91 -24.32
C GLY A 3 20.30 -0.56 -23.78
N ILE A 4 19.87 -1.22 -22.69
CA ILE A 4 18.57 -0.94 -22.04
C ILE A 4 18.46 0.55 -21.65
N ALA A 5 19.55 1.15 -21.17
CA ALA A 5 19.62 2.57 -20.85
C ALA A 5 19.38 3.47 -22.07
N GLU A 6 19.91 3.09 -23.24
CA GLU A 6 19.73 3.82 -24.50
C GLU A 6 18.25 3.79 -24.94
N VAL A 7 17.60 2.63 -24.80
CA VAL A 7 16.18 2.46 -25.10
C VAL A 7 15.33 3.33 -24.16
N ILE A 8 15.60 3.31 -22.85
CA ILE A 8 14.86 4.13 -21.87
C ILE A 8 15.05 5.62 -22.14
N TYR A 9 16.27 6.04 -22.45
CA TYR A 9 16.55 7.44 -22.74
C TYR A 9 15.77 7.92 -23.97
N GLN A 10 15.81 7.15 -25.06
CA GLN A 10 15.14 7.52 -26.30
C GLN A 10 13.60 7.49 -26.19
N THR A 11 13.05 6.60 -25.38
CA THR A 11 11.59 6.40 -25.27
C THR A 11 10.92 7.28 -24.22
N ILE A 12 11.55 7.45 -23.05
CA ILE A 12 10.93 8.09 -21.88
C ILE A 12 11.56 9.44 -21.56
N ILE A 13 12.89 9.57 -21.62
CA ILE A 13 13.60 10.75 -21.07
C ILE A 13 13.77 11.87 -22.11
N ARG A 14 14.01 11.54 -23.38
CA ARG A 14 14.41 12.51 -24.41
C ARG A 14 13.36 13.59 -24.72
N ARG A 15 12.07 13.33 -24.52
CA ARG A 15 10.97 14.28 -24.80
C ARG A 15 10.36 14.77 -23.50
N ASN A 16 10.50 16.06 -23.19
CA ASN A 16 9.99 16.68 -21.95
C ASN A 16 8.53 16.34 -21.62
N ALA A 17 7.63 16.38 -22.61
CA ALA A 17 6.22 16.05 -22.40
C ALA A 17 6.02 14.58 -21.97
N ILE A 18 6.77 13.64 -22.58
CA ILE A 18 6.73 12.23 -22.21
C ILE A 18 7.38 12.01 -20.85
N PHE A 19 8.52 12.66 -20.60
CA PHE A 19 9.24 12.58 -19.34
C PHE A 19 8.37 12.99 -18.16
N LEU A 20 7.78 14.19 -18.21
CA LEU A 20 6.90 14.69 -17.14
C LEU A 20 5.66 13.80 -16.94
N THR A 21 5.00 13.39 -18.03
CA THR A 21 3.83 12.51 -17.95
C THR A 21 4.20 11.15 -17.33
N SER A 22 5.35 10.60 -17.69
CA SER A 22 5.86 9.34 -17.16
C SER A 22 6.18 9.44 -15.67
N ILE A 23 6.76 10.56 -15.23
CA ILE A 23 7.01 10.81 -13.80
C ILE A 23 5.69 10.88 -13.04
N PHE A 24 4.70 11.67 -13.50
CA PHE A 24 3.43 11.80 -12.79
C PHE A 24 2.67 10.48 -12.73
N THR A 25 2.60 9.76 -13.85
CA THR A 25 1.95 8.45 -13.90
C THR A 25 2.68 7.44 -13.01
N GLY A 26 4.01 7.43 -13.07
CA GLY A 26 4.85 6.57 -12.26
C GLY A 26 4.73 6.86 -10.77
N ALA A 27 4.68 8.14 -10.38
CA ALA A 27 4.50 8.56 -9.00
C ALA A 27 3.16 8.08 -8.43
N PHE A 28 2.06 8.26 -9.18
CA PHE A 28 0.74 7.82 -8.75
C PHE A 28 0.65 6.29 -8.62
N ALA A 29 1.18 5.56 -9.61
CA ALA A 29 1.24 4.11 -9.54
C ALA A 29 2.12 3.62 -8.38
N PHE A 30 3.25 4.30 -8.16
CA PHE A 30 4.17 3.99 -7.06
C PHE A 30 3.52 4.25 -5.70
N GLU A 31 2.80 5.36 -5.52
CA GLU A 31 2.09 5.70 -4.28
C GLU A 31 1.14 4.56 -3.87
N ILE A 32 0.26 4.13 -4.78
CA ILE A 32 -0.71 3.05 -4.52
C ILE A 32 0.01 1.75 -4.16
N ALA A 33 1.02 1.39 -4.94
CA ALA A 33 1.75 0.15 -4.74
C ALA A 33 2.55 0.17 -3.42
N PHE A 34 3.21 1.28 -3.13
CA PHE A 34 4.04 1.46 -1.96
C PHE A 34 3.21 1.47 -0.67
N ASP A 35 2.10 2.21 -0.65
CA ASP A 35 1.20 2.23 0.51
C ASP A 35 0.62 0.84 0.79
N SER A 36 0.08 0.18 -0.25
CA SER A 36 -0.49 -1.16 -0.13
C SER A 36 0.56 -2.19 0.36
N ALA A 37 1.76 -2.15 -0.21
CA ALA A 37 2.83 -3.06 0.16
C ALA A 37 3.34 -2.80 1.58
N SER A 38 3.54 -1.54 1.94
CA SER A 38 4.04 -1.14 3.26
C SER A 38 3.05 -1.49 4.35
N ASN A 39 1.76 -1.21 4.15
CA ASN A 39 0.71 -1.62 5.07
C ASN A 39 0.68 -3.14 5.24
N LYS A 40 0.77 -3.92 4.15
CA LYS A 40 0.81 -5.39 4.24
C LYS A 40 2.03 -5.91 5.00
N ILE A 41 3.20 -5.30 4.80
CA ILE A 41 4.43 -5.66 5.51
C ILE A 41 4.24 -5.37 7.01
N TRP A 42 3.75 -4.17 7.34
CA TRP A 42 3.48 -3.77 8.71
C TRP A 42 2.49 -4.71 9.40
N ASP A 43 1.42 -5.07 8.70
CA ASP A 43 0.37 -5.95 9.19
C ASP A 43 0.87 -7.34 9.50
N THR A 44 1.78 -7.83 8.66
CA THR A 44 2.39 -9.16 8.82
C THR A 44 3.32 -9.18 10.02
N ILE A 45 4.11 -8.13 10.21
CA ILE A 45 5.06 -8.01 11.32
C ILE A 45 4.33 -7.84 12.66
N ASN A 46 3.21 -7.09 12.67
CA ASN A 46 2.49 -6.74 13.90
C ASN A 46 1.20 -7.56 14.11
N ARG A 47 1.10 -8.73 13.46
CA ARG A 47 -0.08 -9.60 13.58
C ARG A 47 -0.35 -9.96 15.05
N GLY A 48 -1.62 -9.87 15.45
CA GLY A 48 -2.08 -10.18 16.81
C GLY A 48 -1.87 -9.06 17.82
N ARG A 49 -1.24 -7.95 17.43
CA ARG A 49 -1.04 -6.77 18.28
C ARG A 49 -1.82 -5.55 17.79
N GLN A 50 -2.32 -5.59 16.56
CA GLN A 50 -3.04 -4.46 15.99
C GLN A 50 -4.46 -4.43 16.48
N TRP A 51 -5.02 -3.22 16.63
CA TRP A 51 -6.42 -3.06 17.03
C TRP A 51 -7.37 -3.88 16.16
N LYS A 52 -7.18 -3.90 14.83
CA LYS A 52 -8.00 -4.70 13.91
C LYS A 52 -7.97 -6.21 14.19
N ASP A 53 -6.91 -6.73 14.81
CA ASP A 53 -6.78 -8.15 15.16
C ASP A 53 -7.44 -8.46 16.51
N ILE A 54 -7.36 -7.53 17.47
CA ILE A 54 -7.86 -7.73 18.85
C ILE A 54 -9.27 -7.19 19.09
N LYS A 55 -9.74 -6.25 18.26
CA LYS A 55 -11.05 -5.60 18.36
C LYS A 55 -12.22 -6.58 18.53
N PRO A 56 -12.30 -7.71 17.78
CA PRO A 56 -13.41 -8.65 17.93
C PRO A 56 -13.56 -9.20 19.35
N MET A 57 -12.45 -9.36 20.09
CA MET A 57 -12.47 -9.88 21.46
C MET A 57 -13.13 -8.92 22.46
N TYR A 58 -13.13 -7.61 22.16
CA TYR A 58 -13.69 -6.59 23.05
C TYR A 58 -15.13 -6.25 22.71
N LEU A 59 -15.51 -6.31 21.43
CA LEU A 59 -16.90 -6.08 21.04
C LEU A 59 -17.78 -7.26 21.43
N ASN A 60 -17.34 -8.50 21.18
CA ASN A 60 -18.09 -9.67 21.60
C ASN A 60 -18.22 -9.74 23.13
N LYS A 61 -17.19 -9.31 23.86
CA LYS A 61 -17.25 -9.28 25.33
C LYS A 61 -18.26 -8.24 25.85
N ALA A 62 -18.43 -7.12 25.16
CA ALA A 62 -19.47 -6.15 25.51
C ALA A 62 -20.86 -6.72 25.23
N ASP A 63 -21.04 -7.39 24.08
CA ASP A 63 -22.31 -8.05 23.74
C ASP A 63 -22.65 -9.20 24.73
N ASP A 64 -21.66 -10.01 25.14
CA ASP A 64 -21.84 -11.07 26.15
C ASP A 64 -22.14 -10.50 27.56
N GLU A 65 -21.53 -9.37 27.95
CA GLU A 65 -21.81 -8.67 29.22
C GLU A 65 -23.23 -8.06 29.24
N ASP A 66 -23.72 -7.55 28.10
CA ASP A 66 -25.09 -7.02 27.97
C ASP A 66 -26.17 -8.14 27.96
N GLU A 67 -25.86 -9.35 27.47
CA GLU A 67 -26.77 -10.53 27.53
C GLU A 67 -26.84 -11.16 28.93
N ASP A 68 -25.76 -11.12 29.72
CA ASP A 68 -25.73 -11.66 31.09
C ASP A 68 -26.46 -10.73 32.12
N ASP A 69 -26.69 -9.45 31.78
CA ASP A 69 -27.36 -8.44 32.61
C ASP A 69 -28.89 -8.31 32.35
N GLU A 70 -29.48 -9.03 31.37
CA GLU A 70 -30.94 -9.19 31.13
C GLU A 70 -31.55 -10.46 31.77
#